data_AF-A0A5C8VFZ7-F1
#
_entry.id   AF-A0A5C8VFZ7-F1
#
_cell.length_a   1.000
_cell.length_b   1.000
_cell.length_c   1.000
_cell.angle_alpha   90.00
_cell.angle_beta   90.00
_cell.angle_gamma   90.00
#
_symmetry.space_group_name_H-M   'P 1'
#
loop_
_entity.id
_entity.type
_entity.pdbx_description
1 polymer ?
#
loop_
_entity_poly.entity_id
_entity_poly.type
_entity_poly.pdbx_seq_one_letter_code
_entity_poly.pdbx_strand_id
1 'polypeptide(L)'
;PAPARPVVLKAPSEDGVIGPELQLNGMSGTLKLERAGTAVTARIKLPGTKISQPAESCTVPLANGNPITLTSEGKPEGAPRFEAAGAECPLRFDVVEGGILVTSLGQGPICTFSNADCATTPVGLWGPAGASLIPRAGEFDTGRGVADKAVRDNYKLMTQRARREDVRPIVSEQAAFSADREQLCRGYAREGTHGFCHLRVTENRALALATRLGANTAVPTAAAAPRRSRPRPAAEPAVDGVNPDTAGEMPPE
;
A
#
# COMPACT_ATOMS: atom_id res chain seq x y z
N PRO A 1 -7.21 20.73 -30.02
CA PRO A 1 -6.89 19.67 -29.03
C PRO A 1 -7.08 20.19 -27.61
N ALA A 2 -7.82 19.48 -26.76
CA ALA A 2 -7.95 19.86 -25.34
C ALA A 2 -6.59 19.71 -24.62
N PRO A 3 -6.26 20.58 -23.65
CA PRO A 3 -4.99 20.50 -22.93
C PRO A 3 -4.91 19.18 -22.14
N ALA A 4 -3.74 18.53 -22.19
CA ALA A 4 -3.49 17.29 -21.47
C ALA A 4 -3.68 17.51 -19.95
N ARG A 5 -4.43 16.62 -19.33
CA ARG A 5 -4.79 16.69 -17.90
C ARG A 5 -4.02 15.64 -17.09
N PRO A 6 -3.72 15.91 -15.81
CA PRO A 6 -3.08 14.92 -14.94
C PRO A 6 -3.93 13.66 -14.78
N VAL A 7 -3.25 12.52 -14.67
CA VAL A 7 -3.86 11.23 -14.33
C VAL A 7 -3.90 11.10 -12.81
N VAL A 8 -5.11 10.96 -12.27
CA VAL A 8 -5.38 10.89 -10.83
C VAL A 8 -5.88 9.49 -10.52
N LEU A 9 -5.16 8.77 -9.66
CA LEU A 9 -5.62 7.49 -9.12
C LEU A 9 -6.57 7.71 -7.95
N LYS A 10 -7.24 6.64 -7.50
CA LYS A 10 -8.02 6.68 -6.26
C LYS A 10 -7.06 6.92 -5.08
N ALA A 11 -7.29 8.01 -4.33
CA ALA A 11 -6.57 8.26 -3.09
C ALA A 11 -6.96 7.21 -2.03
N PRO A 12 -6.01 6.72 -1.23
CA PRO A 12 -6.29 5.79 -0.14
C PRO A 12 -7.09 6.49 0.97
N SER A 13 -7.89 5.70 1.70
CA SER A 13 -8.62 6.16 2.89
C SER A 13 -7.88 5.77 4.16
N GLU A 14 -7.96 6.62 5.18
CA GLU A 14 -7.47 6.33 6.53
C GLU A 14 -8.18 5.11 7.14
N ASP A 15 -9.47 4.93 6.85
CA ASP A 15 -10.26 3.83 7.43
C ASP A 15 -9.76 2.45 6.99
N GLY A 16 -9.04 2.36 5.87
CA GLY A 16 -8.44 1.11 5.40
C GLY A 16 -7.23 0.63 6.22
N VAL A 17 -6.68 1.49 7.08
CA VAL A 17 -5.49 1.20 7.90
C VAL A 17 -5.73 1.38 9.41
N ILE A 18 -6.87 1.93 9.81
CA ILE A 18 -7.28 2.02 11.22
C ILE A 18 -7.87 0.68 11.65
N GLY A 19 -7.32 0.08 12.70
CA GLY A 19 -7.79 -1.18 13.29
C GLY A 19 -6.89 -2.38 13.01
N PRO A 20 -6.55 -2.71 11.75
CA PRO A 20 -5.63 -3.80 11.44
C PRO A 20 -4.25 -3.63 12.08
N GLU A 21 -3.65 -4.75 12.45
CA GLU A 21 -2.23 -4.80 12.79
C GLU A 21 -1.41 -4.95 11.51
N LEU A 22 -0.47 -4.04 11.31
CA LEU A 22 0.43 -3.99 10.17
C LEU A 22 1.84 -4.42 10.60
N GLN A 23 2.54 -5.12 9.71
CA GLN A 23 3.90 -5.60 9.91
C GLN A 23 4.85 -4.84 9.00
N LEU A 24 6.00 -4.45 9.53
CA LEU A 24 7.09 -3.87 8.75
C LEU A 24 7.50 -4.89 7.69
N ASN A 25 7.40 -4.46 6.44
CA ASN A 25 7.72 -5.27 5.27
C ASN A 25 6.99 -6.63 5.26
N GLY A 26 5.79 -6.69 5.86
CA GLY A 26 4.95 -7.89 5.90
C GLY A 26 5.55 -9.06 6.69
N MET A 27 6.50 -8.81 7.61
CA MET A 27 7.21 -9.87 8.33
C MET A 27 7.36 -9.65 9.83
N SER A 28 7.74 -8.45 10.26
CA SER A 28 8.18 -8.22 11.64
C SER A 28 7.65 -6.89 12.20
N GLY A 29 7.77 -6.73 13.51
CA GLY A 29 7.20 -5.56 14.20
C GLY A 29 5.67 -5.55 14.16
N THR A 30 5.10 -4.59 14.88
CA THR A 30 3.66 -4.32 14.80
C THR A 30 3.41 -2.82 14.78
N LEU A 31 2.50 -2.38 13.93
CA LEU A 31 1.98 -1.01 13.87
C LEU A 31 0.46 -1.12 13.83
N LYS A 32 -0.21 -0.47 14.78
CA LYS A 32 -1.66 -0.38 14.82
C LYS A 32 -2.08 1.08 14.95
N LEU A 33 -2.86 1.55 14.00
CA LEU A 33 -3.54 2.84 14.12
C LEU A 33 -4.92 2.65 14.74
N GLU A 34 -5.27 3.52 15.68
CA GLU A 34 -6.53 3.49 16.39
C GLU A 34 -7.14 4.88 16.40
N ARG A 35 -8.47 4.98 16.31
CA ARG A 35 -9.21 6.24 16.42
C ARG A 35 -9.49 6.51 17.90
N ALA A 36 -9.07 7.67 18.40
CA ALA A 36 -9.31 8.15 19.75
C ALA A 36 -10.11 9.46 19.68
N GLY A 37 -11.44 9.35 19.62
CA GLY A 37 -12.30 10.49 19.30
C GLY A 37 -12.05 11.00 17.88
N THR A 38 -11.68 12.27 17.74
CA THR A 38 -11.28 12.85 16.45
C THR A 38 -9.79 12.67 16.13
N ALA A 39 -8.98 12.23 17.11
CA ALA A 39 -7.56 12.00 16.93
C ALA A 39 -7.27 10.58 16.43
N VAL A 40 -6.10 10.41 15.82
CA VAL A 40 -5.53 9.10 15.49
C VAL A 40 -4.36 8.86 16.41
N THR A 41 -4.26 7.65 16.97
CA THR A 41 -3.14 7.22 17.80
C THR A 41 -2.46 6.00 17.18
N ALA A 42 -1.16 5.85 17.38
CA ALA A 42 -0.39 4.69 16.97
C ALA A 42 0.15 3.91 18.17
N ARG A 43 0.11 2.58 18.08
CA ARG A 43 0.91 1.68 18.91
C ARG A 43 1.90 0.96 18.03
N ILE A 44 3.19 1.01 18.38
CA ILE A 44 4.27 0.53 17.53
C ILE A 44 5.25 -0.33 18.32
N LYS A 45 5.57 -1.51 17.81
CA LYS A 45 6.69 -2.35 18.23
C LYS A 45 7.71 -2.41 17.11
N LEU A 46 8.87 -1.81 17.35
CA LEU A 46 9.94 -1.69 16.38
C LEU A 46 10.89 -2.89 16.48
N PRO A 47 11.05 -3.68 15.41
CA PRO A 47 12.05 -4.74 15.36
C PRO A 47 13.44 -4.12 15.11
N GLY A 48 14.47 -4.73 15.69
CA GLY A 48 15.85 -4.27 15.54
C GLY A 48 16.88 -5.34 15.91
N THR A 49 18.13 -4.90 16.03
CA THR A 49 19.26 -5.71 16.50
C THR A 49 19.90 -5.07 17.72
N LYS A 50 20.44 -5.89 18.63
CA LYS A 50 21.08 -5.36 19.82
C LYS A 50 22.30 -4.51 19.47
N ILE A 51 22.52 -3.42 20.20
CA ILE A 51 23.68 -2.55 19.97
C ILE A 51 24.95 -3.26 20.44
N SER A 52 24.89 -3.89 21.62
CA SER A 52 26.00 -4.66 22.19
C SER A 52 26.32 -5.94 21.40
N GLN A 53 25.31 -6.53 20.75
CA GLN A 53 25.42 -7.79 20.02
C GLN A 53 24.62 -7.75 18.71
N PRO A 54 25.17 -7.18 17.62
CA PRO A 54 24.41 -6.94 16.37
C PRO A 54 23.83 -8.19 15.68
N ALA A 55 24.26 -9.39 16.06
CA ALA A 55 23.69 -10.65 15.57
C ALA A 55 22.40 -11.07 16.30
N GLU A 56 22.11 -10.49 17.47
CA GLU A 56 20.91 -10.79 18.25
C GLU A 56 19.79 -9.79 17.93
N SER A 57 18.55 -10.29 17.84
CA SER A 57 17.39 -9.44 17.64
C SER A 57 16.94 -8.76 18.94
N CYS A 58 16.33 -7.59 18.80
CA CYS A 58 15.63 -6.88 19.87
C CYS A 58 14.31 -6.32 19.35
N THR A 59 13.43 -5.93 20.28
CA THR A 59 12.15 -5.28 19.93
C THR A 59 11.87 -4.19 20.93
N VAL A 60 11.58 -2.99 20.43
CA VAL A 60 11.30 -1.82 21.27
C VAL A 60 9.84 -1.39 21.10
N PRO A 61 9.03 -1.41 22.16
CA PRO A 61 7.73 -0.75 22.14
C PRO A 61 7.93 0.76 22.21
N LEU A 62 7.58 1.49 21.15
CA LEU A 62 7.74 2.93 21.11
C LEU A 62 6.88 3.59 22.20
N ALA A 63 7.38 4.68 22.81
CA ALA A 63 6.74 5.34 23.95
C ALA A 63 6.37 4.40 25.11
N ASN A 64 7.23 3.41 25.38
CA ASN A 64 7.02 2.35 26.38
C ASN A 64 5.71 1.56 26.17
N GLY A 65 5.22 1.48 24.92
CA GLY A 65 4.00 0.77 24.55
C GLY A 65 2.70 1.57 24.71
N ASN A 66 2.79 2.81 25.18
CA ASN A 66 1.64 3.70 25.24
C ASN A 66 1.24 4.20 23.84
N PRO A 67 -0.05 4.48 23.59
CA PRO A 67 -0.49 5.11 22.35
C PRO A 67 0.21 6.46 22.16
N ILE A 68 0.70 6.68 20.94
CA ILE A 68 1.27 7.95 20.51
C ILE A 68 0.21 8.67 19.71
N THR A 69 -0.21 9.86 20.16
CA THR A 69 -1.10 10.70 19.37
C THR A 69 -0.37 11.19 18.12
N LEU A 70 -0.97 10.94 16.97
CA LEU A 70 -0.45 11.39 15.69
C LEU A 70 -1.01 12.76 15.32
N THR A 71 -0.16 13.60 14.74
CA THR A 71 -0.58 14.87 14.13
C THR A 71 -0.94 14.63 12.68
N SER A 72 -2.12 15.06 12.22
CA SER A 72 -2.50 14.97 10.81
C SER A 72 -1.90 16.14 10.02
N GLU A 73 -1.31 15.84 8.88
CA GLU A 73 -0.82 16.84 7.91
C GLU A 73 -1.77 17.02 6.72
N GLY A 74 -2.95 16.42 6.77
CA GLY A 74 -3.88 16.40 5.64
C GLY A 74 -3.37 15.50 4.50
N LYS A 75 -3.39 16.01 3.26
CA LYS A 75 -3.05 15.23 2.04
C LYS A 75 -2.00 15.93 1.16
N PRO A 76 -0.79 16.22 1.66
CA PRO A 76 0.19 17.05 0.94
C PRO A 76 0.65 16.44 -0.39
N GLU A 77 0.62 15.11 -0.52
CA GLU A 77 0.96 14.38 -1.76
C GLU A 77 -0.25 13.66 -2.35
N GLY A 78 -1.47 14.04 -1.97
CA GLY A 78 -2.70 13.44 -2.44
C GLY A 78 -3.15 12.19 -1.66
N ALA A 79 -2.37 11.75 -0.67
CA ALA A 79 -2.71 10.71 0.29
C ALA A 79 -2.65 11.25 1.73
N PRO A 80 -3.48 10.73 2.66
CA PRO A 80 -3.42 11.12 4.07
C PRO A 80 -2.02 10.94 4.66
N ARG A 81 -1.56 11.93 5.42
CA ARG A 81 -0.26 11.89 6.09
C ARG A 81 -0.40 12.23 7.58
N PHE A 82 0.38 11.52 8.39
CA PHE A 82 0.51 11.77 9.81
C PHE A 82 1.96 11.86 10.26
N GLU A 83 2.19 12.49 11.40
CA GLU A 83 3.49 12.57 12.05
C GLU A 83 3.44 12.22 13.54
N ALA A 84 4.50 11.57 14.01
CA ALA A 84 4.83 11.35 15.41
C ALA A 84 6.13 12.10 15.77
N ALA A 85 6.13 13.43 15.60
CA ALA A 85 7.34 14.24 15.71
C ALA A 85 7.97 14.29 17.12
N GLY A 86 7.16 14.11 18.19
CA GLY A 86 7.62 14.17 19.58
C GLY A 86 8.11 12.84 20.18
N ALA A 87 8.18 11.77 19.39
CA ALA A 87 8.65 10.47 19.87
C ALA A 87 10.19 10.40 19.89
N GLU A 88 10.76 9.54 20.75
CA GLU A 88 12.21 9.21 20.77
C GLU A 88 12.72 8.76 19.39
N CYS A 89 11.82 8.27 18.55
CA CYS A 89 12.03 7.96 17.14
C CYS A 89 10.96 8.72 16.32
N PRO A 90 11.26 9.93 15.82
CA PRO A 90 10.31 10.73 15.03
C PRO A 90 10.00 10.09 13.68
N LEU A 91 8.73 9.83 13.42
CA LEU A 91 8.27 9.11 12.23
C LEU A 91 7.18 9.88 11.48
N ARG A 92 7.19 9.75 10.16
CA ARG A 92 6.11 10.16 9.25
C ARG A 92 5.44 8.93 8.68
N PHE A 93 4.12 9.00 8.56
CA PHE A 93 3.24 7.93 8.11
C PHE A 93 2.45 8.41 6.90
N ASP A 94 2.80 7.93 5.72
CA ASP A 94 2.04 8.14 4.49
C ASP A 94 1.06 6.97 4.31
N VAL A 95 -0.23 7.25 4.36
CA VAL A 95 -1.26 6.22 4.17
C VAL A 95 -1.24 5.77 2.71
N VAL A 96 -1.14 4.46 2.51
CA VAL A 96 -1.32 3.82 1.21
C VAL A 96 -2.48 2.84 1.30
N GLU A 97 -2.94 2.32 0.16
CA GLU A 97 -4.07 1.38 0.17
C GLU A 97 -3.69 0.08 0.91
N GLY A 98 -4.33 -0.16 2.06
CA GLY A 98 -4.10 -1.34 2.90
C GLY A 98 -2.76 -1.36 3.64
N GLY A 99 -2.07 -0.23 3.76
CA GLY A 99 -0.80 -0.15 4.50
C GLY A 99 -0.34 1.29 4.75
N ILE A 100 0.83 1.43 5.36
CA ILE A 100 1.41 2.73 5.70
C ILE A 100 2.88 2.73 5.30
N LEU A 101 3.28 3.67 4.45
CA LEU A 101 4.67 3.91 4.16
C LEU A 101 5.25 4.79 5.27
N VAL A 102 6.21 4.24 6.01
CA VAL A 102 6.85 4.93 7.14
C VAL A 102 8.21 5.46 6.71
N THR A 103 8.45 6.74 7.00
CA THR A 103 9.74 7.41 6.82
C THR A 103 10.22 8.03 8.13
N SER A 104 11.53 8.19 8.26
CA SER A 104 12.13 8.84 9.42
C SER A 104 12.09 10.36 9.24
N LEU A 105 11.71 11.08 10.30
CA LEU A 105 11.84 12.54 10.39
C LEU A 105 13.18 12.96 11.01
N GLY A 106 13.97 12.00 11.49
CA GLY A 106 15.30 12.22 12.04
C GLY A 106 16.39 12.36 10.98
N GLN A 107 17.64 12.48 11.42
CA GLN A 107 18.83 12.63 10.56
C GLN A 107 19.21 11.35 9.79
N GLY A 108 18.52 10.24 10.03
CA GLY A 108 18.80 8.96 9.37
C GLY A 108 17.67 7.94 9.54
N PRO A 109 17.77 6.77 8.87
CA PRO A 109 16.74 5.74 8.89
C PRO A 109 16.77 4.85 10.14
N ILE A 110 17.78 4.98 10.99
CA ILE A 110 18.00 4.18 12.19
C ILE A 110 17.54 4.97 13.42
N CYS A 111 16.78 4.30 14.30
CA CYS A 111 16.47 4.79 15.64
C CYS A 111 17.22 3.97 16.69
N THR A 112 17.93 4.63 17.59
CA THR A 112 18.76 3.99 18.62
C THR A 112 18.13 4.20 19.99
N PHE A 113 17.93 3.10 20.71
CA PHE A 113 17.33 3.06 22.04
C PHE A 113 18.35 2.47 23.02
N SER A 114 19.21 3.32 23.58
CA SER A 114 20.33 2.89 24.43
C SER A 114 19.85 2.12 25.67
N ASN A 115 18.76 2.55 26.30
CA ASN A 115 18.20 1.87 27.48
C ASN A 115 17.66 0.47 27.16
N ALA A 116 17.26 0.23 25.91
CA ALA A 116 16.80 -1.07 25.44
C ALA A 116 17.91 -1.88 24.74
N ASP A 117 19.15 -1.36 24.72
CA ASP A 117 20.28 -1.92 23.97
C ASP A 117 19.88 -2.28 22.52
N CYS A 118 19.15 -1.39 21.82
CA CYS A 118 18.51 -1.75 20.55
C CYS A 118 18.65 -0.67 19.48
N ALA A 119 19.05 -1.06 18.27
CA ALA A 119 18.99 -0.23 17.07
C ALA A 119 17.92 -0.77 16.12
N THR A 120 16.98 0.08 15.70
CA THR A 120 15.84 -0.29 14.85
C THR A 120 15.84 0.51 13.56
N THR A 121 15.27 -0.05 12.50
CA THR A 121 15.08 0.63 11.21
C THR A 121 13.58 0.61 10.89
N PRO A 122 12.81 1.60 11.39
CA PRO A 122 11.34 1.64 11.23
C PRO A 122 10.87 1.98 9.82
N VAL A 123 11.79 2.46 8.97
CA VAL A 123 11.51 2.90 7.60
C VAL A 123 11.15 1.71 6.72
N GLY A 124 10.06 1.84 5.96
CA GLY A 124 9.58 0.78 5.08
C GLY A 124 8.07 0.82 4.91
N LEU A 125 7.54 -0.16 4.18
CA LEU A 125 6.10 -0.33 4.04
C LEU A 125 5.59 -1.24 5.15
N TRP A 126 4.74 -0.70 6.02
CA TRP A 126 3.99 -1.45 7.02
C TRP A 126 2.67 -1.90 6.40
N GLY A 127 2.46 -3.21 6.32
CA GLY A 127 1.30 -3.78 5.62
C GLY A 127 0.92 -5.16 6.15
N PRO A 128 -0.01 -5.85 5.49
CA PRO A 128 -0.40 -7.21 5.86
C PRO A 128 0.77 -8.19 5.74
N ALA A 129 0.73 -9.28 6.51
CA ALA A 129 1.71 -10.35 6.39
C ALA A 129 1.84 -10.83 4.94
N GLY A 130 3.06 -10.99 4.43
CA GLY A 130 3.30 -11.29 3.01
C GLY A 130 2.58 -12.54 2.50
N ALA A 131 2.44 -13.57 3.35
CA ALA A 131 1.73 -14.80 2.99
C ALA A 131 0.23 -14.59 2.73
N SER A 132 -0.42 -13.63 3.40
CA SER A 132 -1.86 -13.39 3.23
C SER A 132 -2.20 -12.67 1.91
N LEU A 133 -1.19 -12.11 1.25
CA LEU A 133 -1.33 -11.33 0.02
C LEU A 133 -1.28 -12.17 -1.26
N ILE A 134 -0.77 -13.40 -1.19
CA ILE A 134 -0.58 -14.30 -2.35
C ILE A 134 -1.87 -14.49 -3.17
N PRO A 135 -3.06 -14.73 -2.57
CA PRO A 135 -4.29 -14.95 -3.34
C PRO A 135 -4.70 -13.75 -4.21
N ARG A 136 -4.16 -12.56 -3.93
CA ARG A 136 -4.49 -11.30 -4.62
C ARG A 136 -3.42 -10.86 -5.62
N ALA A 137 -2.40 -11.68 -5.88
CA ALA A 137 -1.27 -11.33 -6.76
C ALA A 137 -1.71 -10.79 -8.13
N GLY A 138 -2.70 -11.42 -8.78
CA GLY A 138 -3.21 -10.96 -10.08
C GLY A 138 -3.90 -9.58 -10.03
N GLU A 139 -4.54 -9.25 -8.90
CA GLU A 139 -5.10 -7.91 -8.69
C GLU A 139 -4.00 -6.86 -8.58
N PHE A 140 -2.93 -7.20 -7.85
CA PHE A 140 -1.80 -6.30 -7.64
C PHE A 140 -1.01 -6.07 -8.92
N ASP A 141 -0.80 -7.10 -9.73
CA ASP A 141 -0.13 -6.97 -11.04
C ASP A 141 -0.91 -6.06 -11.99
N THR A 142 -2.23 -6.26 -12.09
CA THR A 142 -3.11 -5.41 -12.90
C THR A 142 -3.07 -3.97 -12.40
N GLY A 143 -3.21 -3.77 -11.08
CA GLY A 143 -3.12 -2.45 -10.45
C GLY A 143 -1.79 -1.77 -10.74
N ARG A 144 -0.68 -2.53 -10.73
CA ARG A 144 0.66 -2.00 -10.96
C ARG A 144 0.79 -1.47 -12.39
N GLY A 145 0.24 -2.19 -13.36
CA GLY A 145 0.19 -1.72 -14.75
C GLY A 145 -0.53 -0.39 -14.92
N VAL A 146 -1.65 -0.19 -14.21
CA VAL A 146 -2.39 1.09 -14.20
C VAL A 146 -1.58 2.19 -13.52
N ALA A 147 -1.01 1.91 -12.35
CA ALA A 147 -0.23 2.88 -11.58
C ALA A 147 1.04 3.31 -12.33
N ASP A 148 1.79 2.37 -12.92
CA ASP A 148 2.97 2.66 -13.73
C ASP A 148 2.61 3.54 -14.94
N LYS A 149 1.46 3.28 -15.59
CA LYS A 149 0.98 4.13 -16.68
C LYS A 149 0.69 5.54 -16.19
N ALA A 150 0.00 5.70 -15.06
CA ALA A 150 -0.30 7.01 -14.49
C ALA A 150 0.97 7.79 -14.13
N VAL A 151 1.98 7.13 -13.54
CA VAL A 151 3.29 7.74 -13.26
C VAL A 151 3.95 8.23 -14.55
N ARG A 152 4.04 7.38 -15.59
CA ARG A 152 4.64 7.76 -16.88
C ARG A 152 3.91 8.93 -17.55
N ASP A 153 2.58 8.90 -17.56
CA ASP A 153 1.75 9.94 -18.17
C ASP A 153 1.89 11.27 -17.41
N ASN A 154 1.96 11.24 -16.08
CA ASN A 154 2.15 12.44 -15.27
C ASN A 154 3.56 13.02 -15.44
N TYR A 155 4.62 12.20 -15.45
CA TYR A 155 5.97 12.69 -15.76
C TYR A 155 6.05 13.30 -17.16
N LYS A 156 5.45 12.65 -18.16
CA LYS A 156 5.37 13.20 -19.51
C LYS A 156 4.69 14.58 -19.50
N LEU A 157 3.60 14.73 -18.76
CA LEU A 157 2.90 16.01 -18.64
C LEU A 157 3.73 17.06 -17.88
N MET A 158 4.44 16.68 -16.82
CA MET A 158 5.36 17.58 -16.11
C MET A 158 6.44 18.10 -17.05
N THR A 159 7.10 17.22 -17.79
CA THR A 159 8.13 17.59 -18.78
C THR A 159 7.57 18.49 -19.88
N GLN A 160 6.33 18.27 -20.33
CA GLN A 160 5.67 19.13 -21.33
C GLN A 160 5.35 20.54 -20.80
N ARG A 161 5.11 20.68 -19.49
CA ARG A 161 4.79 21.96 -18.84
C ARG A 161 6.02 22.67 -18.26
N ALA A 162 7.14 21.96 -18.14
CA ALA A 162 8.37 22.45 -17.55
C ALA A 162 9.11 23.42 -18.47
N ARG A 163 9.90 24.33 -17.87
CA ARG A 163 10.91 25.09 -18.60
C ARG A 163 12.09 24.20 -18.93
N ARG A 164 12.93 24.59 -19.90
CA ARG A 164 14.04 23.74 -20.38
C ARG A 164 15.00 23.35 -19.25
N GLU A 165 15.28 24.26 -18.34
CA GLU A 165 16.13 24.07 -17.16
C GLU A 165 15.57 23.02 -16.17
N ASP A 166 14.25 22.87 -16.09
CA ASP A 166 13.57 21.98 -15.14
C ASP A 166 13.37 20.56 -15.68
N VAL A 167 13.54 20.35 -17.00
CA VAL A 167 13.34 19.03 -17.64
C VAL A 167 14.32 17.99 -17.13
N ARG A 168 15.60 18.33 -17.00
CA ARG A 168 16.64 17.39 -16.57
C ARG A 168 16.38 16.86 -15.16
N PRO A 169 16.09 17.69 -14.14
CA PRO A 169 15.66 17.23 -12.83
C PRO A 169 14.48 16.24 -12.87
N ILE A 170 13.44 16.53 -13.67
CA ILE A 170 12.24 15.66 -13.77
C ILE A 170 12.60 14.28 -14.30
N VAL A 171 13.41 14.21 -15.36
CA VAL A 171 13.86 12.93 -15.95
C VAL A 171 14.75 12.16 -14.97
N SER A 172 15.66 12.84 -14.27
CA SER A 172 16.48 12.22 -13.23
C SER A 172 15.62 11.66 -12.09
N GLU A 173 14.61 12.39 -11.64
CA GLU A 173 13.66 11.95 -10.61
C GLU A 173 12.84 10.74 -11.07
N GLN A 174 12.44 10.70 -12.35
CA GLN A 174 11.78 9.53 -12.94
C GLN A 174 12.68 8.28 -12.93
N ALA A 175 13.96 8.43 -13.26
CA ALA A 175 14.92 7.34 -13.26
C ALA A 175 15.26 6.85 -11.84
N ALA A 176 15.38 7.77 -10.87
CA ALA A 176 15.63 7.43 -9.47
C ALA A 176 14.46 6.62 -8.87
N PHE A 177 13.22 7.02 -9.19
CA PHE A 177 12.03 6.38 -8.61
C PHE A 177 11.98 4.86 -8.83
N SER A 178 12.37 4.35 -9.99
CA SER A 178 12.34 2.90 -10.24
C SER A 178 13.34 2.14 -9.37
N ALA A 179 14.55 2.69 -9.18
CA ALA A 179 15.58 2.11 -8.33
C ALA A 179 15.19 2.20 -6.84
N ASP A 180 14.67 3.35 -6.40
CA ASP A 180 14.23 3.56 -5.02
C ASP A 180 13.09 2.61 -4.65
N ARG A 181 12.12 2.42 -5.56
CA ARG A 181 11.02 1.47 -5.37
C ARG A 181 11.54 0.05 -5.20
N GLU A 182 12.47 -0.38 -6.04
CA GLU A 182 13.07 -1.73 -5.94
C GLU A 182 13.81 -1.91 -4.62
N GLN A 183 14.67 -0.95 -4.25
CA GLN A 183 15.42 -0.95 -3.00
C GLN A 183 14.49 -1.03 -1.78
N LEU A 184 13.38 -0.28 -1.79
CA LEU A 184 12.38 -0.27 -0.73
C LEU A 184 11.60 -1.58 -0.67
N CYS A 185 11.17 -2.12 -1.81
CA CYS A 185 10.21 -3.22 -1.85
C CYS A 185 10.83 -4.61 -1.84
N ARG A 186 12.12 -4.78 -2.18
CA ARG A 186 12.80 -6.08 -2.15
C ARG A 186 12.72 -6.79 -0.79
N GLY A 187 12.59 -6.01 0.29
CA GLY A 187 12.52 -6.53 1.66
C GLY A 187 11.12 -6.95 2.10
N TYR A 188 10.07 -6.63 1.32
CA TYR A 188 8.71 -7.02 1.65
C TYR A 188 8.55 -8.53 1.47
N ALA A 189 8.09 -9.22 2.52
CA ALA A 189 8.01 -10.66 2.55
C ALA A 189 7.19 -11.18 1.37
N ARG A 190 7.81 -12.03 0.53
CA ARG A 190 7.21 -12.63 -0.68
C ARG A 190 6.77 -11.62 -1.75
N GLU A 191 7.40 -10.44 -1.80
CA GLU A 191 7.07 -9.41 -2.78
C GLU A 191 7.13 -9.91 -4.23
N GLY A 192 8.16 -10.68 -4.60
CA GLY A 192 8.28 -11.25 -5.94
C GLY A 192 7.13 -12.19 -6.33
N THR A 193 6.32 -12.64 -5.38
CA THR A 193 5.13 -13.48 -5.62
C THR A 193 3.85 -12.65 -5.79
N HIS A 194 3.67 -11.59 -5.00
CA HIS A 194 2.40 -10.84 -4.97
C HIS A 194 2.48 -9.40 -5.50
N GLY A 195 3.63 -8.71 -5.42
CA GLY A 195 3.81 -7.35 -5.96
C GLY A 195 3.07 -6.24 -5.19
N PHE A 196 2.88 -6.39 -3.88
CA PHE A 196 2.04 -5.48 -3.09
C PHE A 196 2.78 -4.16 -2.84
N CYS A 197 4.02 -4.23 -2.37
CA CYS A 197 4.80 -3.03 -2.10
C CYS A 197 5.03 -2.22 -3.37
N HIS A 198 5.42 -2.87 -4.47
CA HIS A 198 5.62 -2.21 -5.76
C HIS A 198 4.37 -1.46 -6.20
N LEU A 199 3.18 -2.07 -6.04
CA LEU A 199 1.93 -1.40 -6.35
C LEU A 199 1.73 -0.16 -5.47
N ARG A 200 1.76 -0.31 -4.14
CA ARG A 200 1.42 0.79 -3.21
C ARG A 200 2.36 1.97 -3.32
N VAL A 201 3.65 1.73 -3.48
CA VAL A 201 4.64 2.78 -3.69
C VAL A 201 4.41 3.50 -5.03
N THR A 202 4.02 2.77 -6.08
CA THR A 202 3.73 3.35 -7.40
C THR A 202 2.43 4.15 -7.43
N GLU A 203 1.39 3.68 -6.75
CA GLU A 203 0.13 4.44 -6.60
C GLU A 203 0.36 5.75 -5.84
N ASN A 204 1.08 5.69 -4.72
CA ASN A 204 1.42 6.88 -3.95
C ASN A 204 2.22 7.87 -4.79
N ARG A 205 3.17 7.35 -5.59
CA ARG A 205 3.94 8.19 -6.53
C ARG A 205 3.08 8.88 -7.57
N ALA A 206 2.11 8.15 -8.14
CA ALA A 206 1.19 8.72 -9.13
C ALA A 206 0.36 9.87 -8.52
N LEU A 207 -0.11 9.71 -7.27
CA LEU A 207 -0.84 10.75 -6.53
C LEU A 207 0.03 11.97 -6.24
N ALA A 208 1.27 11.77 -5.81
CA ALA A 208 2.22 12.86 -5.56
C ALA A 208 2.50 13.67 -6.83
N LEU A 209 2.69 12.99 -7.97
CA LEU A 209 2.87 13.65 -9.28
C LEU A 209 1.62 14.41 -9.72
N ALA A 210 0.43 13.83 -9.54
CA ALA A 210 -0.83 14.49 -9.86
C ALA A 210 -1.03 15.75 -9.02
N THR A 211 -0.70 15.68 -7.73
CA THR A 211 -0.77 16.81 -6.79
C THR A 211 0.19 17.93 -7.21
N ARG A 212 1.44 17.61 -7.57
CA ARG A 212 2.40 18.59 -8.12
C ARG A 212 1.94 19.25 -9.41
N LEU A 213 1.14 18.55 -10.22
CA LEU A 213 0.53 19.09 -11.43
C LEU A 213 -0.74 19.93 -11.17
N GLY A 214 -1.10 20.15 -9.89
CA GLY A 214 -2.26 20.93 -9.47
C GLY A 214 -3.59 20.20 -9.63
N ALA A 215 -3.58 18.85 -9.72
CA ALA A 215 -4.81 18.08 -9.84
C ALA A 215 -5.59 18.04 -8.52
N ASN A 216 -6.92 18.12 -8.61
CA ASN A 216 -7.76 17.78 -7.48
C ASN A 216 -7.80 16.25 -7.32
N THR A 217 -7.13 15.73 -6.29
CA THR A 217 -7.05 14.28 -6.02
C THR A 217 -8.34 13.68 -5.45
N ALA A 218 -9.36 14.52 -5.16
CA ALA A 218 -10.68 14.04 -4.73
C ALA A 218 -11.46 13.32 -5.85
N VAL A 219 -11.12 13.55 -7.12
CA VAL A 219 -11.82 12.95 -8.27
C VAL A 219 -10.84 12.11 -9.10
N PRO A 220 -10.89 10.77 -9.00
CA PRO A 220 -10.05 9.90 -9.82
C PRO A 220 -10.37 10.07 -11.30
N THR A 221 -9.33 10.19 -12.14
CA THR A 221 -9.46 10.27 -13.60
C THR A 221 -9.01 8.99 -14.30
N ALA A 222 -8.25 8.13 -13.60
CA ALA A 222 -8.00 6.76 -14.02
C ALA A 222 -9.14 5.86 -13.52
N ALA A 223 -9.94 5.34 -14.45
CA ALA A 223 -10.87 4.28 -14.10
C ALA A 223 -10.08 2.97 -13.91
N ALA A 224 -10.14 2.39 -12.71
CA ALA A 224 -10.00 0.94 -12.61
C ALA A 224 -11.19 0.37 -13.40
N ALA A 225 -10.93 -0.32 -14.51
CA ALA A 225 -12.00 -0.91 -15.30
C ALA A 225 -12.89 -1.74 -14.35
N PRO A 226 -14.22 -1.49 -14.32
CA PRO A 226 -15.10 -2.31 -13.49
C PRO A 226 -14.92 -3.76 -13.92
N ARG A 227 -14.71 -4.66 -12.94
CA ARG A 227 -14.75 -6.11 -13.20
C ARG A 227 -16.07 -6.39 -13.89
N ARG A 228 -16.04 -6.74 -15.18
CA ARG A 228 -17.16 -7.44 -15.77
C ARG A 228 -17.27 -8.73 -14.97
N SER A 229 -18.32 -8.83 -14.16
CA SER A 229 -18.73 -10.08 -13.54
C SER A 229 -18.74 -11.14 -14.64
N ARG A 230 -17.81 -12.10 -14.55
CA ARG A 230 -17.81 -13.25 -15.46
C ARG A 230 -19.19 -13.89 -15.33
N PRO A 231 -19.96 -14.07 -16.41
CA PRO A 231 -21.24 -14.76 -16.32
C PRO A 231 -21.01 -16.11 -15.64
N ARG A 232 -21.81 -16.40 -14.61
CA ARG A 232 -21.87 -17.71 -14.00
C ARG A 232 -22.10 -18.73 -15.12
N PRO A 233 -21.34 -19.83 -15.23
CA PRO A 233 -21.68 -20.89 -16.16
C PRO A 233 -23.13 -21.29 -15.89
N ALA A 234 -23.96 -21.30 -16.95
CA ALA A 234 -25.31 -21.79 -16.85
C ALA A 234 -25.26 -23.23 -16.32
N ALA A 235 -26.08 -23.52 -15.30
CA ALA A 235 -26.27 -24.88 -14.84
C ALA A 235 -26.69 -25.74 -16.04
N GLU A 236 -26.04 -26.90 -16.20
CA GLU A 236 -26.47 -27.90 -17.17
C GLU A 236 -27.94 -28.24 -16.90
N PRO A 237 -28.80 -28.25 -17.94
CA PRO A 237 -30.18 -28.65 -17.76
C PRO A 237 -30.22 -30.14 -17.39
N ALA A 238 -30.85 -30.43 -16.25
CA ALA A 238 -31.19 -31.79 -15.87
C ALA A 238 -32.09 -32.40 -16.96
N VAL A 239 -31.60 -33.45 -17.61
CA VAL A 239 -32.42 -34.26 -18.49
C VAL A 239 -33.30 -35.15 -17.61
N ASP A 240 -34.57 -34.79 -17.49
CA ASP A 240 -35.62 -35.69 -17.00
C ASP A 240 -35.79 -36.83 -18.01
N GLY A 241 -35.01 -37.89 -17.80
CA GLY A 241 -35.19 -39.16 -18.48
C GLY A 241 -36.44 -39.85 -17.98
N VAL A 242 -37.53 -39.71 -18.74
CA VAL A 242 -38.73 -40.56 -18.66
C VAL A 242 -38.31 -42.02 -18.82
N ASN A 243 -38.46 -42.79 -17.76
CA ASN A 243 -38.31 -44.24 -17.76
C ASN A 243 -39.69 -44.88 -18.06
N PRO A 244 -39.91 -45.57 -19.18
CA PRO A 244 -41.17 -46.24 -19.46
C PRO A 244 -41.05 -47.71 -19.09
N ASP A 245 -41.24 -48.04 -17.82
CA ASP A 245 -41.39 -49.45 -17.40
C ASP A 245 -42.41 -49.53 -16.25
N THR A 246 -43.69 -49.61 -16.60
CA THR A 246 -44.69 -50.22 -15.72
C THR A 246 -45.71 -51.01 -16.51
N ALA A 247 -45.76 -52.30 -16.16
CA ALA A 247 -46.95 -53.15 -16.09
C ALA A 247 -47.55 -53.63 -17.42
N GLY A 248 -46.99 -54.72 -17.94
CA GLY A 248 -47.79 -55.78 -18.57
C GLY A 248 -48.16 -56.82 -17.51
N GLU A 249 -49.30 -56.64 -16.85
CA GLU A 249 -50.00 -57.74 -16.18
C GLU A 249 -51.49 -57.63 -16.53
N MET A 250 -52.01 -58.71 -17.09
CA MET A 250 -53.36 -58.86 -17.66
C MET A 250 -53.97 -60.15 -17.07
N PRO A 251 -55.30 -60.32 -17.14
CA PRO A 251 -56.19 -60.49 -15.99
C PRO A 251 -56.57 -61.97 -15.74
N PRO A 252 -57.45 -62.29 -14.77
CA PRO A 252 -57.68 -63.67 -14.35
C PRO A 252 -58.70 -64.40 -15.24
N GLU A 253 -58.41 -65.68 -15.48
CA GLU A 253 -59.35 -66.82 -15.53
C GLU A 253 -58.60 -68.12 -15.22
#